data_AF-A0A5J4LQ17-F1
#
_entry.id   AF-A0A5J4LQ17-F1
#
_cell.length_a   1.000
_cell.length_b   1.000
_cell.length_c   1.000
_cell.angle_alpha   90.00
_cell.angle_beta   90.00
_cell.angle_gamma   90.00
#
_symmetry.space_group_name_H-M   'P 1'
#
loop_
_entity.id
_entity.type
_entity.pdbx_description
1 polymer ?
#
loop_
_entity_poly.entity_id
_entity_poly.type
_entity_poly.pdbx_seq_one_letter_code
_entity_poly.pdbx_strand_id
1 'polypeptide(L)'
;MSVFTATLVAENSDKCASVLAESTDNGAEVVQWEYVHGKKNQIWNLEATTGGYYLVRATHSGKCLSVLAEGFNDGAQVVQWDYVPGKQNQEWRLIQKSGHYFAIEARHSGKVLSVLAESTDNGAKLVQWEDVNKTNQHFRLG
;
A
#
# COMPACT_ATOMS: atom_id res chain seq x y z
N MET A 1 -5.19 -7.22 19.39
CA MET A 1 -4.46 -6.33 18.48
C MET A 1 -5.47 -5.37 17.89
N SER A 2 -5.12 -4.08 17.79
CA SER A 2 -6.00 -3.10 17.13
C SER A 2 -5.98 -3.38 15.64
N VAL A 3 -7.17 -3.43 15.04
CA VAL A 3 -7.37 -3.49 13.59
C VAL A 3 -8.28 -2.33 13.26
N PHE A 4 -7.91 -1.56 12.25
CA PHE A 4 -8.82 -0.60 11.64
C PHE A 4 -8.86 -0.82 10.13
N THR A 5 -10.01 -0.52 9.54
CA THR A 5 -10.27 -0.76 8.12
C THR A 5 -10.36 0.58 7.41
N ALA A 6 -9.65 0.74 6.29
CA ALA A 6 -9.60 1.98 5.54
C ALA A 6 -9.31 1.73 4.05
N THR A 7 -9.59 2.75 3.24
CA THR A 7 -8.95 2.91 1.92
C THR A 7 -7.60 3.62 2.09
N LEU A 8 -6.66 3.36 1.18
CA LEU A 8 -5.41 4.13 1.09
C LEU A 8 -5.51 5.05 -0.13
N VAL A 9 -5.79 6.34 0.07
CA VAL A 9 -6.10 7.29 -1.00
C VAL A 9 -4.93 8.22 -1.27
N ALA A 10 -4.38 8.19 -2.49
CA ALA A 10 -3.23 8.99 -2.90
C ALA A 10 -3.59 10.48 -3.02
N GLU A 11 -2.74 11.35 -2.48
CA GLU A 11 -2.93 12.82 -2.49
C GLU A 11 -2.94 13.40 -3.91
N ASN A 12 -2.13 12.85 -4.83
CA ASN A 12 -1.98 13.41 -6.18
C ASN A 12 -3.17 13.15 -7.11
N SER A 13 -4.08 12.22 -6.77
CA SER A 13 -5.09 11.74 -7.71
C SER A 13 -6.47 11.46 -7.10
N ASP A 14 -6.60 11.47 -5.77
CA ASP A 14 -7.76 11.01 -5.01
C ASP A 14 -8.19 9.56 -5.32
N LYS A 15 -7.28 8.77 -5.92
CA LYS A 15 -7.50 7.34 -6.22
C LYS A 15 -6.93 6.46 -5.11
N CYS A 16 -7.50 5.27 -4.98
CA CYS A 16 -7.16 4.35 -3.91
C CYS A 16 -6.29 3.19 -4.37
N ALA A 17 -5.39 2.73 -3.50
CA ALA A 17 -4.65 1.49 -3.71
C ALA A 17 -5.62 0.31 -3.81
N SER A 18 -5.55 -0.41 -4.92
CA SER A 18 -6.50 -1.43 -5.35
C SER A 18 -5.75 -2.67 -5.83
N VAL A 19 -6.13 -3.86 -5.36
CA VAL A 19 -5.65 -5.11 -5.98
C VAL A 19 -6.30 -5.26 -7.35
N LEU A 20 -5.48 -5.37 -8.40
CA LEU A 20 -5.95 -5.40 -9.78
C LEU A 20 -6.91 -6.56 -10.03
N ALA A 21 -8.02 -6.27 -10.71
CA ALA A 21 -9.04 -7.24 -11.12
C ALA A 21 -9.62 -8.11 -9.97
N GLU A 22 -9.59 -7.64 -8.72
CA GLU A 22 -10.05 -8.39 -7.55
C GLU A 22 -9.35 -9.76 -7.40
N SER A 23 -8.16 -9.92 -8.00
CA SER A 23 -7.43 -11.19 -7.94
C SER A 23 -7.19 -11.62 -6.50
N THR A 24 -7.14 -12.92 -6.28
CA THR A 24 -6.75 -13.53 -5.00
C THR A 24 -5.41 -14.24 -5.08
N ASP A 25 -4.69 -14.08 -6.18
CA ASP A 25 -3.39 -14.71 -6.43
C ASP A 25 -2.25 -13.96 -5.75
N ASN A 26 -1.21 -14.69 -5.39
CA ASN A 26 0.06 -14.10 -4.99
C ASN A 26 0.72 -13.40 -6.19
N GLY A 27 1.24 -12.21 -5.94
CA GLY A 27 1.89 -11.40 -6.98
C GLY A 27 0.89 -10.57 -7.80
N ALA A 28 -0.41 -10.61 -7.51
CA ALA A 28 -1.34 -9.70 -8.17
C ALA A 28 -0.97 -8.24 -7.88
N GLU A 29 -0.94 -7.44 -8.94
CA GLU A 29 -0.47 -6.06 -8.87
C GLU A 29 -1.38 -5.22 -7.98
N VAL A 30 -0.78 -4.31 -7.22
CA VAL A 30 -1.52 -3.22 -6.59
C VAL A 30 -1.36 -1.98 -7.45
N VAL A 31 -2.49 -1.40 -7.85
CA VAL A 31 -2.60 -0.23 -8.71
C VAL A 31 -3.42 0.86 -8.03
N GLN A 32 -3.34 2.09 -8.49
CA GLN A 32 -4.35 3.08 -8.10
C GLN A 32 -5.58 2.92 -8.98
N TRP A 33 -6.75 3.13 -8.41
CA TRP A 33 -8.00 3.20 -9.15
C TRP A 33 -8.97 4.16 -8.47
N GLU A 34 -9.86 4.77 -9.24
CA GLU A 34 -11.02 5.47 -8.70
C GLU A 34 -11.73 4.60 -7.65
N TYR A 35 -12.13 5.21 -6.53
CA TYR A 35 -12.86 4.49 -5.51
C TYR A 35 -14.24 4.08 -6.03
N VAL A 36 -14.55 2.79 -5.93
CA VAL A 36 -15.82 2.21 -6.33
C VAL A 36 -16.49 1.63 -5.09
N HIS A 37 -17.62 2.23 -4.70
CA HIS A 37 -18.35 1.80 -3.51
C HIS A 37 -18.70 0.30 -3.55
N GLY A 38 -18.36 -0.43 -2.49
CA GLY A 38 -18.60 -1.87 -2.37
C GLY A 38 -17.49 -2.77 -2.93
N LYS A 39 -16.46 -2.22 -3.59
CA LYS A 39 -15.31 -2.99 -4.08
C LYS A 39 -14.30 -3.26 -2.97
N LYS A 40 -14.33 -4.50 -2.45
CA LYS A 40 -13.50 -4.92 -1.31
C LYS A 40 -12.00 -5.00 -1.61
N ASN A 41 -11.61 -5.12 -2.88
CA ASN A 41 -10.20 -5.09 -3.31
C ASN A 41 -9.53 -3.71 -3.16
N GLN A 42 -10.28 -2.69 -2.75
CA GLN A 42 -9.79 -1.34 -2.47
C GLN A 42 -9.75 -1.03 -0.96
N ILE A 43 -10.23 -1.97 -0.14
CA ILE A 43 -10.38 -1.83 1.31
C ILE A 43 -9.34 -2.68 2.01
N TRP A 44 -8.63 -2.09 2.97
CA TRP A 44 -7.50 -2.69 3.66
C TRP A 44 -7.71 -2.70 5.17
N ASN A 45 -7.40 -3.82 5.81
CA ASN A 45 -7.27 -3.94 7.25
C ASN A 45 -5.82 -3.63 7.64
N LEU A 46 -5.62 -2.65 8.51
CA LEU A 46 -4.33 -2.32 9.07
C LEU A 46 -4.23 -2.99 10.45
N GLU A 47 -3.47 -4.07 10.51
CA GLU A 47 -3.32 -4.92 11.68
C GLU A 47 -1.99 -4.61 12.36
N ALA A 48 -2.04 -4.05 13.58
CA ALA A 48 -0.84 -3.69 14.31
C ALA A 48 0.03 -4.92 14.62
N THR A 49 1.32 -4.81 14.34
CA THR A 49 2.38 -5.78 14.69
C THR A 49 3.24 -5.22 15.83
N THR A 50 4.51 -5.59 15.90
CA THR A 50 5.48 -5.06 16.88
C THR A 50 6.19 -3.81 16.35
N GLY A 51 6.58 -2.89 17.24
CA GLY A 51 7.47 -1.78 16.87
C GLY A 51 6.83 -0.66 16.04
N GLY A 52 5.49 -0.56 16.04
CA GLY A 52 4.76 0.48 15.31
C GLY A 52 4.50 0.19 13.84
N TYR A 53 4.72 -1.06 13.40
CA TYR A 53 4.43 -1.52 12.05
C TYR A 53 3.06 -2.19 11.96
N TYR A 54 2.53 -2.28 10.74
CA TYR A 54 1.24 -2.87 10.41
C TYR A 54 1.40 -3.89 9.28
N LEU A 55 0.62 -4.96 9.33
CA LEU A 55 0.25 -5.68 8.12
C LEU A 55 -0.93 -4.94 7.50
N VAL A 56 -0.87 -4.71 6.19
CA VAL A 56 -1.93 -4.03 5.44
C VAL A 56 -2.60 -5.08 4.56
N ARG A 57 -3.73 -5.65 5.00
CA ARG A 57 -4.37 -6.80 4.34
C ARG A 57 -5.57 -6.39 3.51
N ALA A 58 -5.61 -6.82 2.26
CA ALA A 58 -6.78 -6.61 1.42
C ALA A 58 -7.98 -7.41 2.00
N THR A 59 -9.12 -6.74 2.21
CA THR A 59 -10.27 -7.37 2.87
C THR A 59 -10.93 -8.47 2.05
N HIS A 60 -10.76 -8.46 0.72
CA HIS A 60 -11.35 -9.47 -0.17
C HIS A 60 -10.55 -10.78 -0.21
N SER A 61 -9.22 -10.72 -0.08
CA SER A 61 -8.32 -11.87 -0.24
C SER A 61 -7.62 -12.30 1.05
N GLY A 62 -7.54 -11.43 2.06
CA GLY A 62 -6.77 -11.64 3.30
C GLY A 62 -5.25 -11.50 3.12
N LYS A 63 -4.78 -11.19 1.90
CA LYS A 63 -3.36 -11.08 1.54
C LYS A 63 -2.78 -9.71 1.88
N CYS A 64 -1.50 -9.68 2.20
CA CYS A 64 -0.77 -8.47 2.59
C CYS A 64 -0.30 -7.67 1.38
N LEU A 65 -0.43 -6.34 1.47
CA LEU A 65 0.37 -5.38 0.69
C LEU A 65 1.85 -5.70 0.92
N SER A 66 2.57 -6.03 -0.14
CA SER A 66 3.93 -6.57 -0.07
C SER A 66 4.80 -5.93 -1.15
N VAL A 67 6.03 -5.56 -0.81
CA VAL A 67 7.04 -5.25 -1.83
C VAL A 67 7.52 -6.56 -2.45
N LEU A 68 7.39 -6.68 -3.77
CA LEU A 68 7.69 -7.90 -4.50
C LEU A 68 9.16 -8.30 -4.32
N ALA A 69 9.39 -9.59 -4.05
CA ALA A 69 10.70 -10.22 -3.94
C ALA A 69 11.67 -9.51 -2.96
N GLU A 70 11.16 -8.83 -1.92
CA GLU A 70 11.98 -8.09 -0.94
C GLU A 70 12.91 -7.06 -1.62
N GLY A 71 12.50 -6.51 -2.76
CA GLY A 71 13.31 -5.56 -3.52
C GLY A 71 13.71 -4.33 -2.68
N PHE A 72 14.91 -3.81 -2.91
CA PHE A 72 15.42 -2.59 -2.27
C PHE A 72 15.49 -1.39 -3.22
N ASN A 73 15.32 -1.60 -4.52
CA ASN A 73 15.43 -0.55 -5.52
C ASN A 73 14.16 0.31 -5.58
N ASP A 74 14.32 1.55 -6.02
CA ASP A 74 13.20 2.38 -6.44
C ASP A 74 12.46 1.72 -7.61
N GLY A 75 11.14 1.85 -7.59
CA GLY A 75 10.29 1.23 -8.59
C GLY A 75 10.04 -0.26 -8.34
N ALA A 76 10.57 -0.86 -7.25
CA ALA A 76 10.20 -2.23 -6.91
C ALA A 76 8.69 -2.30 -6.66
N GLN A 77 8.06 -3.23 -7.37
CA GLN A 77 6.61 -3.31 -7.46
C GLN A 77 5.97 -3.68 -6.12
N VAL A 78 4.80 -3.10 -5.86
CA VAL A 78 3.94 -3.51 -4.75
C VAL A 78 2.84 -4.43 -5.29
N VAL A 79 2.66 -5.55 -4.59
CA VAL A 79 1.72 -6.62 -4.92
C VAL A 79 0.93 -7.01 -3.68
N GLN A 80 -0.09 -7.85 -3.83
CA GLN A 80 -0.56 -8.65 -2.70
C GLN A 80 0.20 -9.98 -2.60
N TRP A 81 0.39 -10.48 -1.39
CA TRP A 81 0.96 -11.80 -1.15
C TRP A 81 0.43 -12.40 0.15
N ASP A 82 0.35 -13.72 0.24
CA ASP A 82 0.07 -14.42 1.49
C ASP A 82 1.01 -13.95 2.60
N TYR A 83 0.54 -13.90 3.83
CA TYR A 83 1.40 -13.52 4.93
C TYR A 83 2.46 -14.59 5.18
N VAL A 84 3.73 -14.17 5.23
CA VAL A 84 4.87 -15.02 5.55
C VAL A 84 5.49 -14.48 6.86
N PRO A 85 5.40 -15.22 7.98
CA PRO A 85 5.97 -14.79 9.24
C PRO A 85 7.46 -14.43 9.13
N GLY A 86 7.84 -13.27 9.70
CA GLY A 86 9.20 -12.76 9.67
C GLY A 86 9.60 -12.00 8.39
N LYS A 87 8.73 -11.93 7.38
CA LYS A 87 8.98 -11.15 6.15
C LYS A 87 8.62 -9.68 6.33
N GLN A 88 9.64 -8.86 6.52
CA GLN A 88 9.52 -7.43 6.80
C GLN A 88 9.04 -6.61 5.59
N ASN A 89 9.17 -7.12 4.36
CA ASN A 89 8.62 -6.47 3.16
C ASN A 89 7.08 -6.48 3.07
N GLN A 90 6.41 -7.09 4.06
CA GLN A 90 4.96 -7.09 4.22
C GLN A 90 4.51 -6.20 5.39
N GLU A 91 5.45 -5.57 6.09
CA GLU A 91 5.21 -4.74 7.26
C GLU A 91 5.47 -3.27 6.93
N TRP A 92 4.52 -2.41 7.28
CA TRP A 92 4.50 -1.01 6.90
C TRP A 92 4.35 -0.10 8.11
N ARG A 93 5.06 1.03 8.14
CA ARG A 93 4.91 2.08 9.15
C ARG A 93 4.21 3.28 8.53
N LEU A 94 3.24 3.84 9.26
CA LEU A 94 2.60 5.09 8.88
C LEU A 94 3.39 6.26 9.47
N ILE A 95 3.97 7.09 8.61
CA ILE A 95 4.69 8.31 8.98
C ILE A 95 3.81 9.51 8.64
N GLN A 96 3.36 10.25 9.67
CA GLN A 96 2.52 11.42 9.49
C GLN A 96 3.21 12.47 8.61
N LYS A 97 2.48 12.95 7.59
CA LYS A 97 2.84 14.09 6.74
C LYS A 97 1.87 15.24 7.01
N SER A 98 1.88 16.29 6.18
CA SER A 98 0.98 17.44 6.32
C SER A 98 -0.49 17.02 6.27
N GLY A 99 -1.32 17.64 7.10
CA GLY A 99 -2.77 17.39 7.12
C GLY A 99 -3.12 15.97 7.58
N HIS A 100 -3.88 15.25 6.77
CA HIS A 100 -4.36 13.89 7.07
C HIS A 100 -3.63 12.81 6.27
N TYR A 101 -2.49 13.16 5.68
CA TYR A 101 -1.70 12.26 4.83
C TYR A 101 -0.57 11.59 5.60
N PHE A 102 -0.19 10.41 5.12
CA PHE A 102 0.91 9.61 5.63
C PHE A 102 1.81 9.17 4.47
N ALA A 103 3.10 9.08 4.72
CA ALA A 103 3.93 8.15 3.97
C ALA A 103 3.78 6.75 4.57
N ILE A 104 3.69 5.73 3.71
CA ILE A 104 3.53 4.33 4.12
C ILE A 104 4.87 3.64 3.83
N GLU A 105 5.72 3.55 4.85
CA GLU A 105 7.11 3.13 4.74
C GLU A 105 7.25 1.61 4.94
N ALA A 106 7.90 0.92 4.00
CA ALA A 106 8.20 -0.50 4.09
C ALA A 106 9.32 -0.75 5.12
N ARG A 107 9.09 -1.68 6.05
CA ARG A 107 10.01 -1.96 7.16
C ARG A 107 11.40 -2.40 6.70
N HIS A 108 11.49 -3.19 5.63
CA HIS A 108 12.75 -3.78 5.20
C HIS A 108 13.67 -2.77 4.50
N SER A 109 13.12 -1.82 3.74
CA SER A 109 13.89 -0.93 2.86
C SER A 109 13.95 0.52 3.34
N GLY A 110 13.05 0.94 4.23
CA GLY A 110 12.87 2.36 4.59
C GLY A 110 12.31 3.23 3.45
N LYS A 111 11.88 2.61 2.34
CA LYS A 111 11.24 3.30 1.21
C LYS A 111 9.73 3.35 1.40
N VAL A 112 9.06 4.25 0.71
CA VAL A 112 7.62 4.53 0.88
C VAL A 112 6.81 4.07 -0.32
N LEU A 113 5.57 3.66 -0.05
CA LEU A 113 4.55 3.42 -1.07
C LEU A 113 4.43 4.67 -1.96
N SER A 114 4.37 4.47 -3.27
CA SER A 114 4.38 5.54 -4.25
C SER A 114 3.59 5.15 -5.48
N VAL A 115 2.79 6.08 -6.01
CA VAL A 115 2.20 5.93 -7.35
C VAL A 115 3.29 6.19 -8.39
N LEU A 116 3.53 5.21 -9.26
CA LEU A 116 4.60 5.25 -10.24
C LEU A 116 4.44 6.46 -11.19
N ALA A 117 5.56 7.16 -11.40
CA ALA A 117 5.67 8.29 -12.33
C ALA A 117 4.66 9.42 -12.08
N GLU A 118 4.18 9.58 -10.83
CA GLU A 118 3.20 10.61 -10.43
C GLU A 118 1.88 10.54 -11.23
N SER A 119 1.62 9.40 -11.89
CA SER A 119 0.44 9.22 -12.74
C SER A 119 -0.85 9.44 -11.95
N THR A 120 -1.87 9.96 -12.63
CA THR A 120 -3.23 10.08 -12.11
C THR A 120 -4.20 9.13 -12.81
N ASP A 121 -3.70 8.22 -13.65
CA ASP A 121 -4.51 7.27 -14.42
C ASP A 121 -4.94 6.08 -13.56
N ASN A 122 -6.12 5.53 -13.89
CA ASN A 122 -6.52 4.22 -13.39
C ASN A 122 -5.55 3.14 -13.89
N GLY A 123 -5.17 2.23 -13.00
CA GLY A 123 -4.23 1.15 -13.32
C GLY A 123 -2.76 1.54 -13.17
N ALA A 124 -2.43 2.78 -12.79
CA ALA A 124 -1.05 3.13 -12.50
C ALA A 124 -0.53 2.29 -11.32
N LYS A 125 0.66 1.70 -11.49
CA LYS A 125 1.23 0.77 -10.51
C LYS A 125 1.61 1.48 -9.22
N LEU A 126 1.41 0.79 -8.10
CA LEU A 126 2.07 1.14 -6.84
C LEU A 126 3.43 0.47 -6.81
N VAL A 127 4.42 1.24 -6.37
CA VAL A 127 5.81 0.82 -6.17
C VAL A 127 6.28 1.30 -4.81
N GLN A 128 7.44 0.84 -4.36
CA GLN A 128 8.20 1.59 -3.36
C GLN A 128 9.12 2.60 -4.05
N TRP A 129 9.43 3.68 -3.36
CA TRP A 129 10.42 4.67 -3.79
C TRP A 129 11.06 5.34 -2.57
N GLU A 130 12.28 5.85 -2.71
CA GLU A 130 12.87 6.78 -1.73
C GLU A 130 11.87 7.88 -1.35
N ASP A 131 11.74 8.19 -0.05
CA ASP A 131 10.85 9.26 0.42
C ASP A 131 11.41 10.62 0.01
N VAL A 132 10.89 11.15 -1.09
CA VAL A 132 11.21 12.48 -1.63
C VAL A 132 10.11 13.48 -1.29
N ASN A 133 9.20 13.11 -0.38
CA ASN A 133 8.13 13.94 0.15
C ASN A 133 7.23 14.56 -0.94
N LYS A 134 6.93 13.78 -1.98
CA LYS A 134 6.01 14.15 -3.06
C LYS A 134 4.59 13.64 -2.81
N THR A 135 3.60 14.33 -3.37
CA THR A 135 2.17 14.01 -3.18
C THR A 135 1.78 12.62 -3.68
N ASN A 136 2.47 12.08 -4.69
CA ASN A 136 2.25 10.69 -5.14
C ASN A 136 2.76 9.62 -4.14
N GLN A 137 3.43 10.03 -3.06
CA GLN A 137 3.90 9.19 -1.95
C GLN A 137 3.08 9.38 -0.66
N HIS A 138 2.07 10.25 -0.72
CA HIS A 138 1.24 10.62 0.41
C HIS A 138 -0.13 9.97 0.26
N PHE A 139 -0.55 9.26 1.30
CA PHE A 139 -1.82 8.55 1.33
C PHE A 139 -2.61 8.96 2.57
N ARG A 140 -3.87 9.33 2.39
CA ARG A 140 -4.81 9.49 3.50
C ARG A 140 -5.56 8.18 3.71
N LEU A 141 -5.93 7.94 4.96
CA LEU A 141 -6.81 6.84 5.34
C LEU A 141 -8.26 7.33 5.18
N GLY A 142 -9.02 6.71 4.28
CA GLY A 142 -10.41 7.10 3.96
C GLY A 142 -11.43 6.07 4.38
#